data_AF-A0A8T4XD12-F1
#
_entry.id   AF-A0A8T4XD12-F1
#
_cell.length_a   1.000
_cell.length_b   1.000
_cell.length_c   1.000
_cell.angle_alpha   90.00
_cell.angle_beta   90.00
_cell.angle_gamma   90.00
#
_symmetry.space_group_name_H-M   'P 1'
#
loop_
_entity.id
_entity.type
_entity.pdbx_description
1 polymer ?
#
loop_
_entity_poly.entity_id
_entity_poly.type
_entity_poly.pdbx_seq_one_letter_code
_entity_poly.pdbx_strand_id
1 'polypeptide(L)'
;MVIKTKDTLYLVRLKLSCLSSYKGTYSNEQSLNFVIPIMVILFLGIIYIMTQRAGSGFVSFILIGAAAITMFYWIHVLKKMTKDQKPAYNAREQETKNWVYDLIKGDADFVFVSEVPGPEDKISVRLIDGVLYIRGSGGFSKEVPITGSNEMQIQDFKYRNGVLTLRIK
;
A
#
# COMPACT_ATOMS: atom_id res chain seq x y z
N MET A 1 -40.28 35.21 2.21
CA MET A 1 -39.22 35.01 1.19
C MET A 1 -38.12 34.18 1.83
N VAL A 2 -38.14 32.86 1.62
CA VAL A 2 -37.29 31.88 2.32
C VAL A 2 -36.04 31.63 1.50
N ILE A 3 -34.91 32.19 1.94
CA ILE A 3 -33.64 32.09 1.24
C ILE A 3 -33.02 30.73 1.59
N LYS A 4 -32.75 29.93 0.55
CA LYS A 4 -32.28 28.55 0.58
C LYS A 4 -31.00 28.36 1.40
N THR A 5 -31.09 27.59 2.48
CA THR A 5 -29.95 27.07 3.27
C THR A 5 -29.08 26.07 2.47
N LYS A 6 -29.58 25.53 1.36
CA LYS A 6 -28.88 24.52 0.55
C LYS A 6 -27.71 25.12 -0.23
N ASP A 7 -27.84 26.36 -0.71
CA ASP A 7 -26.83 26.97 -1.59
C ASP A 7 -25.54 27.32 -0.85
N THR A 8 -25.63 27.66 0.44
CA THR A 8 -24.47 27.94 1.32
C THR A 8 -23.63 26.68 1.57
N LEU A 9 -24.27 25.52 1.67
CA LEU A 9 -23.59 24.25 1.97
C LEU A 9 -22.82 23.72 0.75
N TYR A 10 -23.34 23.97 -0.47
CA TYR A 10 -22.63 23.66 -1.71
C TYR A 10 -21.36 24.50 -1.89
N LEU A 11 -21.40 25.81 -1.58
CA LEU A 11 -20.24 26.68 -1.69
C LEU A 11 -19.11 26.28 -0.73
N VAL A 12 -19.44 25.87 0.50
CA VAL A 12 -18.43 25.39 1.48
C VAL A 12 -17.79 24.09 1.02
N ARG A 13 -18.56 23.16 0.44
CA ARG A 13 -18.04 21.87 -0.07
C ARG A 13 -17.15 22.03 -1.32
N LEU A 14 -17.47 23.01 -2.17
CA LEU A 14 -16.71 23.30 -3.37
C LEU A 14 -15.38 24.00 -3.05
N LYS A 15 -15.34 24.86 -2.01
CA LYS A 15 -14.10 25.47 -1.54
C LYS A 15 -13.15 24.48 -0.86
N LEU A 16 -13.67 23.45 -0.17
CA LEU A 16 -12.85 22.42 0.47
C LEU A 16 -12.17 21.48 -0.53
N SER A 17 -12.77 21.28 -1.71
CA SER A 17 -12.25 20.34 -2.72
C SER A 17 -11.04 20.90 -3.51
N CYS A 18 -10.82 22.22 -3.50
CA CYS A 18 -9.76 22.86 -4.27
C CYS A 18 -8.42 22.99 -3.51
N LEU A 19 -8.37 22.61 -2.23
CA LEU A 19 -7.19 22.79 -1.37
C LEU A 19 -6.25 21.55 -1.31
N SER A 20 -6.55 20.48 -2.04
CA SER A 20 -5.83 19.19 -1.91
C SER A 20 -4.96 18.81 -3.12
N SER A 21 -4.43 19.76 -3.88
CA SER A 21 -3.43 19.41 -4.90
C SER A 21 -2.28 20.40 -4.94
N TYR A 22 -1.46 20.37 -3.89
CA TYR A 22 -0.08 20.81 -3.97
C TYR A 22 0.83 19.59 -3.83
N LYS A 23 0.86 18.74 -4.87
CA LYS A 23 1.97 17.80 -5.07
C LYS A 23 3.06 18.54 -5.82
N GLY A 24 3.81 19.36 -5.09
CA GLY A 24 5.13 19.78 -5.54
C GLY A 24 6.06 18.56 -5.46
N THR A 25 6.11 17.76 -6.52
CA THR A 25 7.28 16.92 -6.76
C THR A 25 8.44 17.86 -7.00
N TYR A 26 9.15 18.20 -5.93
CA TYR A 26 10.49 18.78 -6.04
C TYR A 26 11.32 17.81 -6.87
N SER A 27 11.60 18.20 -8.10
CA SER A 27 12.52 17.53 -9.01
C SER A 27 13.88 17.48 -8.31
N ASN A 28 14.17 16.32 -7.73
CA ASN A 28 15.34 16.05 -6.88
C ASN A 28 16.65 16.35 -7.63
N GLU A 29 16.65 16.24 -8.95
CA GLU A 29 17.76 16.59 -9.83
C GLU A 29 18.06 18.09 -9.87
N GLN A 30 17.06 18.98 -9.78
CA GLN A 30 17.29 20.43 -9.75
C GLN A 30 17.90 20.90 -8.43
N SER A 31 17.50 20.32 -7.30
CA SER A 31 18.12 20.63 -6.00
C SER A 31 19.51 20.00 -5.85
N LEU A 32 19.74 18.80 -6.39
CA LEU A 32 21.07 18.16 -6.40
C LEU A 32 22.11 19.00 -7.15
N ASN A 33 21.74 19.55 -8.32
CA ASN A 33 22.64 20.40 -9.11
C ASN A 33 23.07 21.69 -8.38
N PHE A 34 22.29 22.14 -7.38
CA PHE A 34 22.64 23.28 -6.54
C PHE A 34 23.39 22.89 -5.26
N VAL A 35 23.02 21.75 -4.66
CA VAL A 35 23.62 21.25 -3.41
C VAL A 35 25.05 20.77 -3.64
N ILE A 36 25.34 20.11 -4.78
CA ILE A 36 26.67 19.58 -5.11
C ILE A 36 27.75 20.69 -5.14
N PRO A 37 27.62 21.79 -5.91
CA PRO A 37 28.65 22.83 -5.94
C PRO A 37 28.81 23.54 -4.59
N ILE A 38 27.72 23.72 -3.83
CA ILE A 38 27.79 24.31 -2.48
C ILE A 38 28.58 23.41 -1.53
N MET A 39 28.34 22.10 -1.54
CA MET A 39 29.09 21.14 -0.72
C MET A 39 30.57 21.13 -1.11
N VAL A 40 30.91 21.22 -2.39
CA VAL A 40 32.31 21.29 -2.87
C VAL A 40 33.01 22.56 -2.39
N ILE A 41 32.36 23.73 -2.51
CA ILE A 41 32.92 25.01 -2.05
C ILE A 41 33.11 25.00 -0.53
N LEU A 42 32.14 24.48 0.22
CA LEU A 42 32.20 24.39 1.67
C LEU A 42 33.33 23.45 2.12
N PHE A 43 33.50 22.32 1.43
CA PHE A 43 34.57 21.37 1.69
C PHE A 43 35.96 21.96 1.39
N LEU A 44 36.11 22.67 0.26
CA LEU A 44 37.33 23.40 -0.09
C LEU A 44 37.64 24.52 0.90
N GLY A 45 36.63 25.26 1.36
CA GLY A 45 36.78 26.30 2.38
C GLY A 45 37.27 25.75 3.71
N ILE A 46 36.75 24.60 4.15
CA ILE A 46 37.21 23.91 5.36
C ILE A 46 38.66 23.45 5.19
N ILE A 47 39.00 22.84 4.05
CA ILE A 47 40.38 22.42 3.75
C ILE A 47 41.33 23.62 3.77
N TYR A 48 40.96 24.74 3.16
CA TYR A 48 41.79 25.94 3.07
C TYR A 48 42.07 26.56 4.45
N ILE A 49 41.05 26.69 5.30
CA ILE A 49 41.19 27.21 6.67
C ILE A 49 42.07 26.28 7.53
N MET A 50 41.95 24.96 7.31
CA MET A 50 42.72 23.97 8.07
C MET A 50 44.18 23.85 7.61
N THR A 51 44.45 24.01 6.32
CA THR A 51 45.81 24.09 5.76
C THR A 51 46.60 25.25 6.36
N GLN A 52 45.97 26.39 6.62
CA GLN A 52 46.61 27.52 7.29
C GLN A 52 46.92 27.26 8.79
N ARG A 53 46.36 26.21 9.40
CA ARG A 53 46.50 25.89 10.83
C ARG A 53 47.35 24.64 11.09
N ALA A 54 47.89 24.00 10.06
CA ALA A 54 48.49 22.68 10.16
C ALA A 54 49.93 22.69 10.70
N GLY A 55 50.05 22.72 12.03
CA GLY A 55 51.23 22.21 12.75
C GLY A 55 51.11 20.73 13.15
N SER A 56 49.88 20.19 13.35
CA SER A 56 49.69 18.82 13.86
C SER A 56 48.26 18.24 13.75
N GLY A 57 47.44 18.64 12.75
CA GLY A 57 45.99 18.35 12.74
C GLY A 57 45.41 17.56 11.56
N PHE A 58 46.21 17.10 10.59
CA PHE A 58 45.69 16.54 9.33
C PHE A 58 45.15 15.11 9.45
N VAL A 59 45.74 14.29 10.31
CA VAL A 59 45.40 12.86 10.47
C VAL A 59 43.99 12.69 11.06
N SER A 60 43.64 13.48 12.07
CA SER A 60 42.31 13.45 12.68
C SER A 60 41.20 13.80 11.69
N PHE A 61 41.48 14.68 10.73
CA PHE A 61 40.52 15.07 9.70
C PHE A 61 40.29 13.94 8.68
N ILE A 62 41.35 13.26 8.24
CA ILE A 62 41.22 12.09 7.35
C ILE A 62 40.41 10.99 8.06
N LEU A 63 40.65 10.77 9.35
CA LEU A 63 39.89 9.80 10.15
C LEU A 63 38.40 10.16 10.27
N ILE A 64 38.07 11.43 10.53
CA ILE A 64 36.67 11.88 10.61
C ILE A 64 35.98 11.78 9.25
N GLY A 65 36.68 12.17 8.17
CA GLY A 65 36.16 12.05 6.80
C GLY A 65 35.91 10.59 6.40
N ALA A 66 36.86 9.70 6.67
CA ALA A 66 36.73 8.26 6.41
C ALA A 66 35.59 7.64 7.23
N ALA A 67 35.43 8.04 8.50
CA ALA A 67 34.34 7.60 9.36
C ALA A 67 32.97 8.04 8.81
N ALA A 68 32.84 9.29 8.34
CA ALA A 68 31.61 9.81 7.75
C ALA A 68 31.22 9.07 6.46
N ILE A 69 32.18 8.80 5.57
CA ILE A 69 31.95 8.03 4.33
C ILE A 69 31.47 6.61 4.67
N THR A 70 32.12 5.96 5.63
CA THR A 70 31.77 4.61 6.08
C THR A 70 30.36 4.59 6.67
N MET A 71 30.01 5.57 7.50
CA MET A 71 28.67 5.67 8.10
C MET A 71 27.59 5.90 7.04
N PHE A 72 27.87 6.73 6.03
CA PHE A 72 26.95 6.95 4.92
C PHE A 72 26.72 5.68 4.09
N TYR A 73 27.79 4.93 3.81
CA TYR A 73 27.70 3.63 3.13
C TYR A 73 26.81 2.65 3.91
N TRP A 74 27.01 2.52 5.23
CA TRP A 74 26.18 1.66 6.07
C TRP A 74 24.71 2.09 6.10
N ILE A 75 24.41 3.39 6.16
CA ILE A 75 23.03 3.89 6.08
C ILE A 75 22.39 3.53 4.73
N HIS A 76 23.13 3.64 3.62
CA HIS A 76 22.63 3.26 2.30
C HIS A 76 22.35 1.75 2.21
N VAL A 77 23.26 0.91 2.71
CA VAL A 77 23.12 -0.55 2.74
C VAL A 77 21.93 -0.97 3.61
N LEU A 78 21.81 -0.41 4.83
CA LEU A 78 20.68 -0.68 5.70
C LEU A 78 19.36 -0.26 5.06
N LYS A 79 19.31 0.92 4.42
CA LYS A 79 18.12 1.39 3.70
C LYS A 79 17.72 0.47 2.54
N LYS A 80 18.68 -0.20 1.89
CA LYS A 80 18.41 -1.20 0.86
C LYS A 80 17.76 -2.45 1.49
N MET A 81 18.34 -2.95 2.57
CA MET A 81 17.83 -4.12 3.30
C MET A 81 16.43 -3.89 3.90
N THR A 82 16.13 -2.68 4.40
CA THR A 82 14.81 -2.34 4.95
C THR A 82 13.75 -2.09 3.86
N LYS A 83 14.16 -1.71 2.64
CA LYS A 83 13.22 -1.55 1.52
C LYS A 83 12.74 -2.90 0.99
N ASP A 84 13.61 -3.89 0.95
CA ASP A 84 13.25 -5.28 0.60
C ASP A 84 12.48 -5.97 1.75
N GLN A 85 12.52 -5.41 2.96
CA GLN A 85 11.80 -5.86 4.16
C GLN A 85 10.71 -4.89 4.64
N LYS A 86 10.06 -4.16 3.74
CA LYS A 86 8.67 -3.82 4.04
C LYS A 86 7.85 -5.06 3.65
N PRO A 87 7.42 -5.92 4.60
CA PRO A 87 6.11 -6.49 4.35
C PRO A 87 5.23 -5.25 4.22
N ALA A 88 4.66 -5.05 3.03
CA ALA A 88 3.45 -4.27 2.96
C ALA A 88 2.58 -4.84 4.08
N TYR A 89 2.42 -4.11 5.18
CA TYR A 89 1.43 -4.46 6.18
C TYR A 89 0.10 -4.20 5.51
N ASN A 90 -0.26 -5.14 4.63
CA ASN A 90 -1.56 -5.32 4.07
C ASN A 90 -2.39 -5.75 5.28
N ALA A 91 -2.98 -4.78 5.97
CA ALA A 91 -4.06 -5.04 6.92
C ALA A 91 -5.22 -5.86 6.30
N ARG A 92 -5.18 -6.14 4.99
CA ARG A 92 -6.05 -7.06 4.26
C ARG A 92 -5.65 -8.55 4.36
N GLU A 93 -4.40 -8.89 4.67
CA GLU A 93 -3.96 -10.29 4.70
C GLU A 93 -4.21 -10.97 6.05
N GLN A 94 -4.25 -10.20 7.15
CA GLN A 94 -4.52 -10.77 8.47
C GLN A 94 -5.99 -11.22 8.63
N GLU A 95 -6.93 -10.67 7.85
CA GLU A 95 -8.31 -11.19 7.71
C GLU A 95 -8.42 -12.38 6.75
N THR A 96 -7.36 -12.73 6.01
CA THR A 96 -7.40 -13.84 5.05
C THR A 96 -6.99 -15.17 5.69
N LYS A 97 -6.29 -15.14 6.84
CA LYS A 97 -5.93 -16.35 7.60
C LYS A 97 -7.04 -16.94 8.48
N ASN A 98 -8.10 -16.19 8.78
CA ASN A 98 -9.15 -16.62 9.71
C ASN A 98 -10.52 -16.85 9.06
N TRP A 99 -10.64 -16.65 7.75
CA TRP A 99 -11.89 -16.92 7.05
C TRP A 99 -11.88 -18.36 6.54
N VAL A 100 -12.74 -19.18 7.13
CA VAL A 100 -12.88 -20.61 6.82
C VAL A 100 -13.93 -20.78 5.73
N TYR A 101 -13.61 -21.62 4.75
CA TYR A 101 -14.56 -22.08 3.75
C TYR A 101 -14.34 -23.57 3.50
N ASP A 102 -15.42 -24.27 3.19
CA ASP A 102 -15.40 -25.64 2.72
C ASP A 102 -15.75 -25.67 1.24
N LEU A 103 -14.93 -26.36 0.45
CA LEU A 103 -15.19 -26.64 -0.96
C LEU A 103 -15.28 -28.14 -1.15
N ILE A 104 -16.49 -28.63 -1.37
CA ILE A 104 -16.78 -30.04 -1.58
C ILE A 104 -16.87 -30.28 -3.09
N LYS A 105 -15.99 -31.14 -3.59
CA LYS A 105 -15.98 -31.56 -4.99
C LYS A 105 -16.75 -32.86 -5.16
N GLY A 106 -17.89 -32.81 -5.85
CA GLY A 106 -18.58 -33.98 -6.38
C GLY A 106 -18.06 -34.37 -7.76
N ASP A 107 -18.66 -35.40 -8.36
CA ASP A 107 -18.28 -35.89 -9.70
C ASP A 107 -18.63 -34.88 -10.81
N ALA A 108 -19.74 -34.14 -10.65
CA ALA A 108 -20.25 -33.20 -11.66
C ALA A 108 -20.69 -31.85 -11.07
N ASP A 109 -20.53 -31.64 -9.76
CA ASP A 109 -20.90 -30.42 -9.08
C ASP A 109 -19.91 -30.05 -7.98
N PHE A 110 -19.84 -28.75 -7.69
CA PHE A 110 -19.10 -28.22 -6.55
C PHE A 110 -20.08 -27.59 -5.56
N VAL A 111 -19.90 -27.89 -4.28
CA VAL A 111 -20.64 -27.25 -3.18
C VAL A 111 -19.66 -26.42 -2.37
N PHE A 112 -19.89 -25.12 -2.33
CA PHE A 112 -19.08 -24.18 -1.57
C PHE A 112 -19.88 -23.67 -0.37
N VAL A 113 -19.25 -23.69 0.82
CA VAL A 113 -19.85 -23.24 2.08
C VAL A 113 -18.88 -22.32 2.80
N SER A 114 -19.34 -21.14 3.22
CA SER A 114 -18.51 -20.21 4.00
C SER A 114 -19.35 -19.27 4.85
N GLU A 115 -18.78 -18.76 5.94
CA GLU A 115 -19.38 -17.66 6.71
C GLU A 115 -19.11 -16.32 6.01
N VAL A 116 -20.16 -15.54 5.75
CA VAL A 116 -20.04 -14.23 5.10
C VAL A 116 -20.75 -13.19 5.95
N PRO A 117 -20.09 -12.10 6.35
CA PRO A 117 -20.72 -11.06 7.16
C PRO A 117 -21.67 -10.19 6.32
N GLY A 118 -22.87 -9.95 6.85
CA GLY A 118 -23.84 -9.00 6.30
C GLY A 118 -25.26 -9.56 6.19
N PRO A 119 -26.24 -8.70 5.88
CA PRO A 119 -27.57 -9.15 5.53
C PRO A 119 -27.59 -9.70 4.09
N GLU A 120 -28.57 -10.54 3.78
CA GLU A 120 -28.70 -11.27 2.51
C GLU A 120 -28.68 -10.35 1.28
N ASP A 121 -29.34 -9.19 1.38
CA ASP A 121 -29.45 -8.19 0.32
C ASP A 121 -28.11 -7.54 -0.08
N LYS A 122 -27.08 -7.69 0.76
CA LYS A 122 -25.74 -7.14 0.52
C LYS A 122 -24.72 -8.19 0.11
N ILE A 123 -25.11 -9.46 0.02
CA ILE A 123 -24.22 -10.52 -0.42
C ILE A 123 -24.28 -10.63 -1.94
N SER A 124 -23.13 -10.56 -2.59
CA SER A 124 -23.02 -10.76 -4.05
C SER A 124 -21.92 -11.76 -4.37
N VAL A 125 -22.22 -12.66 -5.29
CA VAL A 125 -21.33 -13.74 -5.69
C VAL A 125 -21.23 -13.75 -7.21
N ARG A 126 -20.02 -13.93 -7.74
CA ARG A 126 -19.77 -14.08 -9.18
C ARG A 126 -18.75 -15.18 -9.42
N LEU A 127 -19.01 -16.03 -10.40
CA LEU A 127 -18.04 -16.99 -10.90
C LEU A 127 -17.54 -16.49 -12.26
N ILE A 128 -16.25 -16.18 -12.37
CA ILE A 128 -15.63 -15.66 -13.59
C ILE A 128 -14.31 -16.40 -13.78
N ASP A 129 -14.09 -17.02 -14.95
CA ASP A 129 -12.86 -17.72 -15.31
C ASP A 129 -12.37 -18.73 -14.24
N GLY A 130 -13.31 -19.47 -13.64
CA GLY A 130 -13.00 -20.45 -12.59
C GLY A 130 -12.67 -19.83 -11.22
N VAL A 131 -12.87 -18.52 -11.03
CA VAL A 131 -12.66 -17.82 -9.75
C VAL A 131 -14.00 -17.35 -9.19
N LEU A 132 -14.26 -17.73 -7.95
CA LEU A 132 -15.45 -17.34 -7.20
C LEU A 132 -15.16 -16.06 -6.39
N TYR A 133 -15.80 -14.96 -6.80
CA TYR A 133 -15.74 -13.66 -6.14
C TYR A 133 -16.94 -13.51 -5.21
N ILE A 134 -16.67 -13.37 -3.91
CA ILE A 134 -17.69 -13.20 -2.87
C ILE A 134 -17.51 -11.81 -2.25
N ARG A 135 -18.58 -11.02 -2.22
CA ARG A 135 -18.61 -9.71 -1.54
C ARG A 135 -19.75 -9.66 -0.55
N GLY A 136 -19.46 -9.16 0.64
CA GLY A 136 -20.42 -8.98 1.73
C GLY A 136 -20.37 -7.56 2.30
N SER A 137 -20.86 -7.41 3.52
CA SER A 137 -20.87 -6.12 4.23
C SER A 137 -19.52 -5.81 4.89
N GLY A 138 -19.32 -4.55 5.30
CA GLY A 138 -18.11 -4.14 6.01
C GLY A 138 -16.83 -4.15 5.17
N GLY A 139 -16.95 -4.19 3.83
CA GLY A 139 -15.79 -4.29 2.94
C GLY A 139 -15.28 -5.72 2.74
N PHE A 140 -16.04 -6.72 3.22
CA PHE A 140 -15.71 -8.13 3.03
C PHE A 140 -15.69 -8.49 1.53
N SER A 141 -14.54 -8.92 1.04
CA SER A 141 -14.35 -9.37 -0.34
C SER A 141 -13.33 -10.51 -0.34
N LYS A 142 -13.72 -11.67 -0.87
CA LYS A 142 -12.86 -12.86 -0.97
C LYS A 142 -12.93 -13.45 -2.38
N GLU A 143 -11.82 -14.02 -2.79
CA GLU A 143 -11.64 -14.65 -4.09
C GLU A 143 -11.19 -16.09 -3.84
N VAL A 144 -11.94 -17.06 -4.39
CA VAL A 144 -11.66 -18.48 -4.20
C VAL A 144 -11.50 -19.12 -5.58
N PRO A 145 -10.30 -19.56 -5.97
CA PRO A 145 -10.11 -20.28 -7.23
C PRO A 145 -10.69 -21.70 -7.12
N ILE A 146 -11.52 -22.08 -8.09
CA ILE A 146 -12.14 -23.40 -8.19
C ILE A 146 -11.58 -24.09 -9.45
N THR A 147 -10.67 -25.03 -9.25
CA THR A 147 -10.03 -25.75 -10.35
C THR A 147 -11.04 -26.66 -11.06
N GLY A 148 -11.27 -26.40 -12.35
CA GLY A 148 -12.16 -27.22 -13.20
C GLY A 148 -13.57 -26.67 -13.37
N SER A 149 -13.86 -25.44 -12.92
CA SER A 149 -15.19 -24.82 -13.05
C SER A 149 -15.27 -23.77 -14.17
N ASN A 150 -14.36 -23.77 -15.16
CA ASN A 150 -14.30 -22.74 -16.20
C ASN A 150 -15.58 -22.65 -17.06
N GLU A 151 -16.30 -23.76 -17.21
CA GLU A 151 -17.55 -23.83 -17.98
C GLU A 151 -18.80 -23.91 -17.09
N MET A 152 -18.62 -23.96 -15.76
CA MET A 152 -19.71 -24.15 -14.81
C MET A 152 -20.35 -22.83 -14.40
N GLN A 153 -21.61 -22.89 -13.96
CA GLN A 153 -22.38 -21.73 -13.51
C GLN A 153 -22.93 -21.96 -12.10
N ILE A 154 -23.27 -20.86 -11.41
CA ILE A 154 -23.92 -20.93 -10.10
C ILE A 154 -25.37 -21.39 -10.32
N GLN A 155 -25.68 -22.61 -9.91
CA GLN A 155 -27.00 -23.21 -10.03
C GLN A 155 -27.92 -22.84 -8.86
N ASP A 156 -27.37 -22.83 -7.65
CA ASP A 156 -28.14 -22.56 -6.43
C ASP A 156 -27.36 -21.59 -5.53
N PHE A 157 -28.07 -20.63 -4.96
CA PHE A 157 -27.56 -19.62 -4.05
C PHE A 157 -28.45 -19.59 -2.82
N LYS A 158 -27.88 -19.92 -1.65
CA LYS A 158 -28.58 -19.87 -0.37
C LYS A 158 -27.74 -19.15 0.66
N TYR A 159 -28.36 -18.20 1.35
CA TYR A 159 -27.75 -17.51 2.46
C TYR A 159 -28.67 -17.56 3.67
N ARG A 160 -28.20 -18.15 4.78
CA ARG A 160 -28.98 -18.25 6.02
C ARG A 160 -28.07 -18.07 7.22
N ASN A 161 -28.48 -17.20 8.15
CA ASN A 161 -27.80 -16.99 9.43
C ASN A 161 -26.29 -16.72 9.32
N GLY A 162 -25.85 -15.97 8.31
CA GLY A 162 -24.42 -15.69 8.11
C GLY A 162 -23.67 -16.72 7.26
N VAL A 163 -24.31 -17.84 6.89
CA VAL A 163 -23.68 -18.90 6.11
C VAL A 163 -24.15 -18.83 4.65
N LEU A 164 -23.18 -18.71 3.75
CA LEU A 164 -23.36 -18.78 2.30
C LEU A 164 -23.13 -20.22 1.83
N THR A 165 -24.10 -20.76 1.10
CA THR A 165 -24.00 -22.07 0.43
C THR A 165 -24.27 -21.87 -1.06
N LEU A 166 -23.35 -22.35 -1.89
CA LEU A 166 -23.43 -22.26 -3.34
C LEU A 166 -23.32 -23.66 -3.93
N ARG A 167 -24.15 -23.93 -4.95
CA ARG A 167 -23.98 -25.11 -5.81
C ARG A 167 -23.59 -24.65 -7.21
N ILE A 168 -22.51 -25.22 -7.72
CA ILE A 168 -21.91 -24.87 -9.01
C ILE A 168 -21.96 -26.12 -9.88
N LYS A 169 -22.48 -26.00 -11.11
CA LYS A 169 -22.67 -27.10 -12.06
C LYS A 169 -22.43 -26.63 -13.48
#